data_AF-A0A1N6PEX1-F1
#
_entry.id   AF-A0A1N6PEX1-F1
#
_cell.length_a   1.000
_cell.length_b   1.000
_cell.length_c   1.000
_cell.angle_alpha   90.00
_cell.angle_beta   90.00
_cell.angle_gamma   90.00
#
_symmetry.space_group_name_H-M   'P 1'
#
loop_
_entity.id
_entity.type
_entity.pdbx_description
1 polymer ?
#
loop_
_entity_poly.entity_id
_entity_poly.type
_entity_poly.pdbx_seq_one_letter_code
_entity_poly.pdbx_strand_id
1 'polypeptide(L)'
;MSSDLHHPIGSFDISIIRNALRHAGFRYEEPLCELDRGAARHAMTLYQKGVHRSGELISAVNLWADQAVFARLKISSQVTSL
;
A
#
# COMPACT_ATOMS: atom_id res chain seq x y z
N MET A 1 18.07 -21.40 10.61
CA MET A 1 18.15 -20.45 9.49
C MET A 1 16.73 -20.30 8.96
N SER A 2 16.07 -19.19 9.26
CA SER A 2 14.68 -18.94 8.87
C SER A 2 14.63 -18.76 7.36
N SER A 3 13.93 -19.63 6.65
CA SER A 3 13.62 -19.41 5.24
C SER A 3 12.78 -18.13 5.17
N ASP A 4 13.34 -17.03 4.67
CA ASP A 4 12.56 -15.84 4.33
C ASP A 4 11.61 -16.25 3.20
N LEU A 5 10.44 -16.75 3.59
CA LEU A 5 9.33 -17.16 2.74
C LEU A 5 8.70 -15.90 2.12
N HIS A 6 9.43 -15.21 1.27
CA HIS A 6 8.81 -14.27 0.34
C HIS A 6 8.03 -15.09 -0.67
N HIS A 7 6.71 -15.17 -0.49
CA HIS A 7 5.84 -15.77 -1.50
C HIS A 7 6.01 -14.97 -2.81
N PRO A 8 6.50 -15.59 -3.90
CA PRO A 8 6.65 -14.88 -5.16
C PRO A 8 5.26 -14.44 -5.64
N ILE A 9 5.12 -13.16 -6.00
CA ILE A 9 3.84 -12.60 -6.45
C ILE A 9 3.57 -13.10 -7.87
N GLY A 10 2.53 -13.92 -8.01
CA GLY A 10 2.00 -14.39 -9.29
C GLY A 10 0.96 -13.44 -9.90
N SER A 11 0.49 -13.77 -11.10
CA SER A 11 -0.53 -12.98 -11.82
C SER A 11 -1.89 -12.92 -11.11
N PHE A 12 -2.27 -14.01 -10.42
CA PHE A 12 -3.48 -14.06 -9.60
C PHE A 12 -3.38 -13.12 -8.39
N ASP A 13 -2.22 -13.10 -7.73
CA ASP A 13 -1.93 -12.21 -6.60
C ASP A 13 -2.01 -10.73 -7.01
N ILE A 14 -1.47 -10.40 -8.19
CA ILE A 14 -1.59 -9.05 -8.77
C ILE A 14 -3.07 -8.65 -8.94
N SER A 15 -3.93 -9.57 -9.33
CA SER A 15 -5.36 -9.28 -9.49
C SER A 15 -6.05 -9.01 -8.16
N ILE A 16 -5.70 -9.74 -7.09
CA ILE A 16 -6.19 -9.48 -5.74
C ILE A 16 -5.70 -8.13 -5.22
N ILE A 17 -4.40 -7.85 -5.35
CA ILE A 17 -3.77 -6.60 -4.92
C ILE A 17 -4.40 -5.41 -5.66
N ARG A 18 -4.55 -5.52 -6.99
CA ARG A 18 -5.18 -4.48 -7.81
C ARG A 18 -6.62 -4.22 -7.38
N ASN A 19 -7.39 -5.27 -7.09
CA ASN A 19 -8.77 -5.11 -6.65
C ASN A 19 -8.84 -4.42 -5.29
N ALA A 20 -7.98 -4.81 -4.34
CA ALA A 20 -7.88 -4.17 -3.04
C ALA A 20 -7.53 -2.67 -3.16
N LEU A 21 -6.56 -2.32 -4.00
CA LEU A 21 -6.17 -0.93 -4.24
C LEU A 21 -7.32 -0.11 -4.84
N ARG A 22 -8.02 -0.65 -5.83
CA ARG A 22 -9.19 0.00 -6.43
C ARG A 22 -10.31 0.23 -5.42
N HIS A 23 -10.58 -0.74 -4.54
CA HIS A 23 -11.58 -0.59 -3.47
C HIS A 23 -11.18 0.45 -2.41
N ALA A 24 -9.88 0.59 -2.15
CA ALA A 24 -9.31 1.65 -1.31
C ALA A 24 -9.22 3.02 -2.02
N GLY A 25 -9.64 3.12 -3.28
CA GLY A 25 -9.63 4.37 -4.05
C GLY A 25 -8.31 4.70 -4.75
N PHE A 26 -7.34 3.78 -4.74
CA PHE A 26 -6.04 3.96 -5.40
C PHE A 26 -6.07 3.52 -6.86
N ARG A 27 -5.27 4.20 -7.67
CA ARG A 27 -4.98 3.79 -9.04
C ARG A 27 -3.86 2.75 -9.04
N TYR A 28 -3.94 1.80 -9.98
CA TYR A 28 -2.90 0.80 -10.22
C TYR A 28 -2.43 0.75 -11.68
N GLU A 29 -2.95 1.66 -12.51
CA GLU A 29 -2.58 1.85 -13.91
C GLU A 29 -2.20 3.32 -14.13
N GLU A 30 -1.23 3.55 -15.01
CA GLU A 30 -0.69 4.89 -15.26
C GLU A 30 -1.74 5.89 -15.77
N PRO A 31 -1.55 7.19 -15.49
CA PRO A 31 -0.53 7.78 -14.61
C PRO A 31 -0.83 7.53 -13.11
N LEU A 32 0.23 7.22 -12.35
CA LEU A 32 0.18 7.02 -10.90
C LEU A 32 0.80 8.22 -10.18
N CYS A 33 0.13 8.75 -9.16
CA CYS A 33 0.75 9.71 -8.26
C CYS A 33 1.67 9.00 -7.25
N GLU A 34 2.46 9.75 -6.47
CA GLU A 34 3.34 9.15 -5.45
C GLU A 34 2.57 8.34 -4.41
N LEU A 35 1.37 8.80 -4.03
CA LEU A 35 0.53 8.10 -3.07
C LEU A 35 0.04 6.76 -3.64
N ASP A 36 -0.39 6.72 -4.90
CA ASP A 36 -0.78 5.48 -5.59
C ASP A 36 0.39 4.47 -5.61
N ARG A 37 1.60 4.94 -5.98
CA ARG A 37 2.81 4.09 -6.00
C ARG A 37 3.16 3.57 -4.60
N GLY A 38 2.99 4.41 -3.57
CA GLY A 38 3.21 4.02 -2.18
C GLY A 38 2.20 2.98 -1.71
N ALA A 39 0.92 3.18 -2.00
CA ALA A 39 -0.14 2.23 -1.67
C ALA A 39 0.10 0.87 -2.34
N ALA A 40 0.47 0.87 -3.62
CA ALA A 40 0.82 -0.34 -4.36
C ALA A 40 1.98 -1.12 -3.72
N ARG A 41 3.09 -0.44 -3.39
CA ARG A 41 4.24 -1.07 -2.71
C ARG A 41 3.85 -1.63 -1.35
N HIS A 42 3.03 -0.90 -0.60
CA HIS A 42 2.57 -1.34 0.71
C HIS A 42 1.69 -2.60 0.60
N ALA A 43 0.72 -2.60 -0.31
CA ALA A 43 -0.15 -3.74 -0.57
C ALA A 43 0.64 -5.00 -1.00
N MET A 44 1.61 -4.85 -1.90
CA MET A 44 2.51 -5.96 -2.29
C MET A 44 3.29 -6.53 -1.11
N THR A 45 3.83 -5.64 -0.27
CA THR A 45 4.60 -6.04 0.93
C THR A 45 3.72 -6.81 1.91
N LEU A 46 2.50 -6.36 2.15
CA LEU A 46 1.54 -7.04 3.03
C LEU A 46 1.16 -8.41 2.48
N TYR A 47 0.92 -8.50 1.17
CA TYR A 47 0.60 -9.75 0.50
C TYR A 47 1.74 -10.76 0.66
N GLN A 48 2.99 -10.36 0.39
CA GLN A 48 4.17 -11.21 0.58
C GLN A 48 4.37 -11.67 2.03
N LYS A 49 3.85 -10.91 3.01
CA LYS A 49 3.88 -11.24 4.44
C LYS A 49 2.68 -12.09 4.90
N GLY A 50 1.83 -12.53 3.98
CA GLY A 50 0.72 -13.45 4.28
C GLY A 50 -0.66 -12.80 4.39
N VAL A 51 -0.78 -11.49 4.16
CA VAL A 51 -2.09 -10.80 4.17
C VAL A 51 -2.75 -10.96 2.80
N HIS A 52 -3.38 -12.12 2.58
CA HIS A 52 -3.98 -12.46 1.28
C HIS A 52 -5.47 -12.12 1.19
N ARG A 53 -6.14 -11.88 2.33
CA ARG A 53 -7.57 -11.58 2.35
C ARG A 53 -7.81 -10.16 1.87
N SER A 54 -8.65 -10.01 0.85
CA SER A 54 -8.94 -8.71 0.24
C SER A 54 -9.42 -7.66 1.26
N GLY A 55 -10.32 -8.02 2.18
CA GLY A 55 -10.80 -7.08 3.22
C GLY A 55 -9.70 -6.59 4.17
N GLU A 56 -8.75 -7.47 4.53
CA GLU A 56 -7.60 -7.13 5.38
C GLU A 56 -6.62 -6.23 4.63
N LEU A 57 -6.35 -6.52 3.35
CA LEU A 57 -5.54 -5.67 2.48
C LEU A 57 -6.14 -4.27 2.33
N ILE A 58 -7.44 -4.17 2.05
CA ILE A 58 -8.13 -2.88 1.90
C ILE A 58 -7.99 -2.06 3.18
N SER A 59 -8.28 -2.66 4.33
CA SER A 59 -8.21 -1.99 5.64
C SER A 59 -6.78 -1.52 5.95
N ALA A 60 -5.79 -2.36 5.69
CA ALA A 60 -4.39 -2.04 5.95
C ALA A 60 -3.85 -0.94 5.01
N VAL A 61 -4.24 -0.96 3.73
CA VAL A 61 -3.88 0.08 2.77
C VAL A 61 -4.51 1.43 3.14
N ASN A 62 -5.78 1.46 3.55
CA ASN A 62 -6.42 2.68 4.03
C ASN A 62 -5.71 3.25 5.27
N LEU A 63 -5.41 2.40 6.25
CA LEU A 63 -4.67 2.81 7.45
C LEU A 63 -3.29 3.38 7.11
N TRP A 64 -2.58 2.74 6.19
CA TRP A 64 -1.28 3.24 5.71
C TRP A 64 -1.42 4.60 5.03
N ALA A 65 -2.45 4.79 4.22
CA ALA A 65 -2.68 6.06 3.52
C ALA A 65 -2.96 7.20 4.49
N ASP A 66 -3.80 6.97 5.50
CA ASP A 66 -4.07 7.94 6.57
C ASP A 66 -2.76 8.34 7.26
N GLN A 67 -1.92 7.37 7.62
CA GLN A 67 -0.62 7.61 8.24
C GLN A 67 0.33 8.40 7.33
N ALA A 68 0.36 8.08 6.03
CA ALA A 68 1.19 8.78 5.05
C ALA A 68 0.77 10.26 4.91
N VAL A 69 -0.54 10.53 4.92
CA VAL A 69 -1.10 11.89 4.89
C VAL A 69 -0.74 12.64 6.17
N PHE A 70 -0.94 12.03 7.35
CA PHE A 70 -0.58 12.67 8.64
C PHE A 70 0.92 12.97 8.74
N ALA A 71 1.78 12.05 8.29
CA ALA A 71 3.22 12.26 8.27
C ALA A 71 3.61 13.44 7.37
N ARG A 72 3.00 13.54 6.18
CA ARG A 72 3.23 14.66 5.26
C ARG A 72 2.80 15.99 5.87
N LEU A 73 1.63 16.04 6.51
CA LEU A 73 1.14 17.25 7.19
C LEU A 73 2.06 17.71 8.32
N LYS A 74 2.58 16.78 9.13
CA LYS A 74 3.56 17.10 10.18
C LYS A 74 4.83 17.73 9.60
N ILE A 75 5.38 17.16 8.53
CA ILE A 75 6.56 17.72 7.85
C ILE A 75 6.27 19.13 7.33
N SER A 76 5.13 19.33 6.66
CA SER A 76 4.73 20.65 6.16
C SER A 76 4.59 21.69 7.28
N SER A 77 4.03 21.32 8.43
CA SER A 77 3.89 22.22 9.58
C SER A 77 5.23 22.62 10.22
N GLN A 78 6.24 21.74 10.18
CA GLN A 78 7.58 22.03 10.69
C GLN A 78 8.37 22.98 9.78
N VAL A 79 8.14 22.93 8.46
CA VAL A 79 8.84 23.77 7.48
C VAL A 79 8.35 25.23 7.52
N THR A 80 7.11 25.48 7.96
CA THR A 80 6.56 26.84 8.11
C THR A 80 6.95 27.57 9.41
N SER A 81 7.61 26.89 10.34
CA SER A 81 8.14 27.51 11.56
C SER A 81 9.64 27.81 11.39
N LEU A 82 9.95 28.89 10.67
CA LEU A 82 11.30 29.48 10.57
C LEU A 82 11.23 30.97 10.89
#